data_AF-L0WBT4-F1
#
_entry.id   AF-L0WBT4-F1
#
_cell.length_a   1.000
_cell.length_b   1.000
_cell.length_c   1.000
_cell.angle_alpha   90.00
_cell.angle_beta   90.00
_cell.angle_gamma   90.00
#
_symmetry.space_group_name_H-M   'P 1'
#
loop_
_entity.id
_entity.type
_entity.pdbx_description
1 polymer ?
#
loop_
_entity_poly.entity_id
_entity_poly.type
_entity_poly.pdbx_seq_one_letter_code
_entity_poly.pdbx_strand_id
1 'polypeptide(L)'
;MTRVSVLLAVLLMLPAGLYAADEYDGGAARYLSTRAFLQQAFDGDSYEGNLLIPDAGLRQAMDTVLGHAYRARRIHYWRHGTRTAWVLDEIGRQDPITIGVVVGPSGIQAVDILVYREERGGEVHRPAFRQQFTGATLNNDNRLSVTVDGITGATLSVHAVERTASLALLLHRRVMQQAPGATP
;
A
#
# COMPACT_ATOMS: atom_id res chain seq x y z
N MET A 1 -17.12 71.13 19.62
CA MET A 1 -17.57 70.55 18.33
C MET A 1 -16.29 70.45 17.51
N THR A 2 -15.71 69.29 17.18
CA THR A 2 -16.27 68.06 16.61
C THR A 2 -15.27 66.93 16.87
N ARG A 3 -15.76 65.73 17.23
CA ARG A 3 -14.96 64.53 17.50
C ARG A 3 -14.30 64.02 16.21
N VAL A 4 -13.03 63.64 16.26
CA VAL A 4 -12.42 62.79 15.24
C VAL A 4 -12.08 61.45 15.89
N SER A 5 -12.84 60.44 15.49
CA SER A 5 -12.67 59.05 15.91
C SER A 5 -11.74 58.33 14.94
N VAL A 6 -10.77 57.61 15.52
CA VAL A 6 -10.32 56.23 15.24
C VAL A 6 -10.18 55.78 13.78
N LEU A 7 -8.99 55.30 13.42
CA LEU A 7 -8.86 54.03 12.70
C LEU A 7 -7.55 53.33 13.11
N LEU A 8 -7.67 52.34 14.00
CA LEU A 8 -6.61 51.38 14.32
C LEU A 8 -6.69 50.27 13.27
N ALA A 9 -5.78 50.27 12.30
CA ALA A 9 -5.65 49.19 11.33
C ALA A 9 -4.95 47.99 11.99
N VAL A 10 -5.74 47.05 12.53
CA VAL A 10 -5.23 45.74 12.92
C VAL A 10 -5.14 44.90 11.64
N LEU A 11 -3.94 44.84 11.06
CA LEU A 11 -3.60 43.95 9.97
C LEU A 11 -3.59 42.51 10.51
N LEU A 12 -4.72 41.81 10.41
CA LEU A 12 -4.83 40.38 10.64
C LEU A 12 -4.03 39.64 9.56
N MET A 13 -2.76 39.32 9.86
CA MET A 13 -2.01 38.28 9.16
C MET A 13 -2.73 36.95 9.41
N LEU A 14 -3.63 36.59 8.49
CA LEU A 14 -4.10 35.22 8.37
C LEU A 14 -2.87 34.33 8.10
N PRO A 15 -2.62 33.26 8.88
CA PRO A 15 -1.59 32.31 8.53
C PRO A 15 -1.98 31.73 7.18
N ALA A 16 -1.12 31.92 6.18
CA ALA A 16 -1.24 31.26 4.89
C ALA A 16 -1.40 29.77 5.18
N GLY A 17 -2.60 29.26 4.93
CA GLY A 17 -2.93 27.86 5.13
C GLY A 17 -1.88 27.02 4.41
N LEU A 18 -1.27 26.11 5.14
CA LEU A 18 -0.39 25.09 4.61
C LEU A 18 -1.26 24.13 3.78
N TYR A 19 -1.68 24.58 2.60
CA TYR A 19 -2.20 23.68 1.59
C TYR A 19 -0.98 22.95 1.05
N ALA A 20 -0.73 21.73 1.57
CA ALA A 20 0.02 20.75 0.83
C ALA A 20 -0.73 20.56 -0.48
N ALA A 21 -0.26 21.22 -1.54
CA ALA A 21 -0.74 20.96 -2.88
C ALA A 21 -0.42 19.49 -3.15
N ASP A 22 -1.45 18.67 -3.34
CA ASP A 22 -1.27 17.35 -3.94
C ASP A 22 -0.52 17.56 -5.25
N GLU A 23 0.71 17.06 -5.29
CA GLU A 23 1.59 17.14 -6.44
C GLU A 23 1.00 16.23 -7.54
N TYR A 24 0.10 16.80 -8.35
CA TYR A 24 -0.48 16.16 -9.53
C TYR A 24 0.58 16.05 -10.63
N ASP A 25 1.34 14.95 -10.59
CA ASP A 25 2.26 14.58 -11.67
C ASP A 25 1.50 13.76 -12.73
N GLY A 26 1.16 14.41 -13.85
CA GLY A 26 0.86 13.73 -15.13
C GLY A 26 -0.28 12.71 -15.17
N GLY A 27 -1.29 12.80 -14.29
CA GLY A 27 -2.42 11.86 -14.25
C GLY A 27 -2.32 10.77 -13.17
N ALA A 28 -1.24 10.76 -12.38
CA ALA A 28 -1.10 9.88 -11.22
C ALA A 28 -1.60 10.55 -9.94
N ALA A 29 -2.53 9.90 -9.24
CA ALA A 29 -2.93 10.26 -7.88
C ALA A 29 -1.99 9.58 -6.86
N ARG A 30 -1.28 10.36 -6.05
CA ARG A 30 -0.49 9.87 -4.92
C ARG A 30 -1.30 10.03 -3.63
N TYR A 31 -1.79 8.92 -3.09
CA TYR A 31 -2.56 8.93 -1.85
C TYR A 31 -1.68 8.80 -0.59
N LEU A 32 -0.54 8.10 -0.71
CA LEU A 32 0.36 7.88 0.41
C LEU A 32 1.80 7.72 -0.08
N SER A 33 2.75 8.38 0.57
CA SER A 33 4.16 8.17 0.29
C SER A 33 4.64 6.86 0.92
N THR A 34 5.64 6.18 0.33
CA THR A 34 6.26 4.99 0.94
C THR A 34 6.77 5.26 2.36
N ARG A 35 7.35 6.45 2.60
CA ARG A 35 7.82 6.82 3.95
C ARG A 35 6.66 6.88 4.94
N ALA A 36 5.57 7.56 4.59
CA ALA A 36 4.40 7.68 5.45
C ALA A 36 3.73 6.32 5.69
N PHE A 37 3.63 5.48 4.64
CA PHE A 37 3.16 4.10 4.73
C PHE A 37 3.99 3.29 5.73
N LEU A 38 5.32 3.35 5.66
CA LEU A 38 6.19 2.61 6.58
C LEU A 38 6.11 3.11 8.01
N GLN A 39 6.01 4.43 8.21
CA GLN A 39 5.78 5.01 9.54
C GLN A 39 4.48 4.52 10.17
N GLN A 40 3.40 4.44 9.38
CA GLN A 40 2.12 3.87 9.83
C GLN A 40 2.20 2.36 10.06
N ALA A 41 2.87 1.63 9.16
CA ALA A 41 2.98 0.17 9.20
C ALA A 41 3.67 -0.33 10.47
N PHE A 42 4.59 0.45 11.02
CA PHE A 42 5.39 0.08 12.18
C PHE A 42 5.15 0.99 13.39
N ASP A 43 4.04 1.74 13.42
CA ASP A 43 3.66 2.57 14.56
C ASP A 43 4.76 3.57 15.00
N GLY A 44 5.62 3.99 14.06
CA GLY A 44 6.79 4.83 14.31
C GLY A 44 8.05 4.11 14.78
N ASP A 45 7.99 2.80 15.03
CA ASP A 45 9.14 1.97 15.42
C ASP A 45 10.19 1.88 14.30
N SER A 46 11.42 1.51 14.71
CA SER A 46 12.48 1.17 13.76
C SER A 46 12.14 -0.07 12.96
N TYR A 47 12.39 -0.02 11.65
CA TYR A 47 12.22 -1.13 10.73
C TYR A 47 13.47 -1.33 9.89
N GLU A 48 13.67 -2.56 9.41
CA GLU A 48 14.81 -2.92 8.57
C GLU A 48 14.38 -3.14 7.12
N GLY A 49 15.05 -2.47 6.19
CA GLY A 49 14.90 -2.74 4.76
C GLY A 49 15.65 -4.01 4.36
N ASN A 50 14.98 -4.89 3.63
CA ASN A 50 15.48 -6.21 3.27
C ASN A 50 15.22 -6.49 1.78
N LEU A 51 15.99 -7.42 1.21
CA LEU A 51 15.85 -7.89 -0.17
C LEU A 51 15.59 -9.39 -0.22
N LEU A 52 14.46 -9.77 -0.80
CA LEU A 52 14.14 -11.16 -1.10
C LEU A 52 14.50 -11.48 -2.55
N ILE A 53 15.25 -12.56 -2.76
CA ILE A 53 15.54 -13.12 -4.08
C ILE A 53 14.70 -14.38 -4.25
N PRO A 54 13.63 -14.37 -5.08
CA PRO A 54 12.81 -15.56 -5.31
C PRO A 54 13.60 -16.66 -6.02
N ASP A 55 13.65 -17.83 -5.41
CA ASP A 55 14.04 -19.09 -6.06
C ASP A 55 12.97 -19.56 -7.05
N ALA A 56 13.23 -20.65 -7.77
CA ALA A 56 12.32 -21.18 -8.79
C ALA A 56 10.95 -21.58 -8.22
N GLY A 57 10.91 -22.17 -7.03
CA GLY A 57 9.66 -22.60 -6.38
C GLY A 57 8.81 -21.41 -5.95
N LEU A 58 9.44 -20.39 -5.35
CA LEU A 58 8.74 -19.15 -5.00
C LEU A 58 8.22 -18.42 -6.23
N ARG A 59 9.00 -18.36 -7.33
CA ARG A 59 8.55 -17.76 -8.59
C ARG A 59 7.29 -18.42 -9.12
N GLN A 60 7.26 -19.75 -9.16
CA GLN A 60 6.08 -20.48 -9.63
C GLN A 60 4.85 -20.21 -8.74
N ALA A 61 5.04 -20.13 -7.42
CA ALA A 61 3.97 -19.80 -6.48
C ALA A 61 3.45 -18.36 -6.69
N MET A 62 4.36 -17.40 -6.90
CA MET A 62 4.00 -16.00 -7.19
C MET A 62 3.21 -15.89 -8.50
N ASP A 63 3.66 -16.56 -9.56
CA ASP A 63 3.01 -16.52 -10.86
C ASP A 63 1.60 -17.12 -10.82
N THR A 64 1.41 -18.16 -9.99
CA THR A 64 0.08 -18.75 -9.72
C THR A 64 -0.85 -17.74 -9.04
N VAL A 65 -0.35 -17.02 -8.03
CA VAL A 65 -1.14 -16.04 -7.28
C VAL A 65 -1.52 -14.83 -8.14
N LEU A 66 -0.59 -14.36 -8.98
CA LEU A 66 -0.80 -13.20 -9.85
C LEU A 66 -1.58 -13.54 -11.14
N GLY A 67 -1.49 -14.79 -11.61
CA GLY A 67 -1.98 -15.18 -12.92
C GLY A 67 -1.09 -14.69 -14.08
N HIS A 68 0.09 -14.14 -13.79
CA HIS A 68 1.13 -13.77 -14.75
C HIS A 68 2.50 -13.75 -14.08
N ALA A 69 3.55 -13.69 -14.91
CA ALA A 69 4.92 -13.65 -14.42
C ALA A 69 5.22 -12.35 -13.64
N TYR A 70 5.80 -12.47 -12.45
CA TYR A 70 6.33 -11.31 -11.72
C TYR A 70 7.73 -10.94 -12.24
N ARG A 71 7.89 -9.72 -12.76
CA ARG A 71 9.09 -9.33 -13.52
C ARG A 71 10.32 -9.03 -12.66
N ALA A 72 10.13 -8.65 -11.39
CA ALA A 72 11.26 -8.21 -10.58
C ALA A 72 12.14 -9.41 -10.16
N ARG A 73 13.47 -9.24 -10.31
CA ARG A 73 14.44 -10.25 -9.85
C ARG A 73 14.57 -10.30 -8.33
N ARG A 74 14.37 -9.15 -7.68
CA ARG A 74 14.47 -8.95 -6.24
C ARG A 74 13.25 -8.16 -5.77
N ILE A 75 12.77 -8.46 -4.57
CA ILE A 75 11.63 -7.79 -3.95
C ILE A 75 12.14 -7.11 -2.69
N HIS A 76 12.01 -5.78 -2.64
CA HIS A 76 12.32 -5.01 -1.46
C HIS A 76 11.14 -5.11 -0.48
N TYR A 77 11.44 -5.28 0.80
CA TYR A 77 10.44 -5.30 1.86
C TYR A 77 11.02 -4.76 3.15
N TRP A 78 10.16 -4.47 4.10
CA TRP A 78 10.57 -4.01 5.42
C TRP A 78 10.04 -4.95 6.49
N ARG A 79 10.77 -5.09 7.58
CA ARG A 79 10.41 -5.99 8.68
C ARG A 79 10.67 -5.34 10.03
N HIS A 80 9.79 -5.64 10.99
CA HIS A 80 9.99 -5.42 12.41
C HIS A 80 9.38 -6.61 13.17
N GLY A 81 10.21 -7.42 13.83
CA GLY A 81 9.79 -8.64 14.52
C GLY A 81 9.07 -9.65 13.60
N THR A 82 7.77 -9.86 13.86
CA THR A 82 6.87 -10.74 13.10
C THR A 82 5.99 -9.99 12.10
N ARG A 83 6.21 -8.69 11.91
CA ARG A 83 5.47 -7.85 10.96
C ARG A 83 6.34 -7.55 9.73
N THR A 84 5.75 -7.59 8.55
CA THR A 84 6.39 -7.20 7.30
C THR A 84 5.55 -6.18 6.55
N ALA A 85 6.19 -5.21 5.90
CA ALA A 85 5.56 -4.28 4.98
C ALA A 85 6.10 -4.48 3.57
N TRP A 86 5.19 -4.51 2.60
CA TRP A 86 5.47 -4.73 1.18
C TRP A 86 4.95 -3.55 0.39
N VAL A 87 5.74 -3.05 -0.56
CA VAL A 87 5.28 -2.08 -1.55
C VAL A 87 5.47 -2.72 -2.92
N LEU A 88 4.36 -3.03 -3.58
CA LEU A 88 4.30 -3.85 -4.77
C LEU A 88 3.51 -3.12 -5.85
N ASP A 89 3.92 -3.29 -7.11
CA ASP A 89 3.18 -2.79 -8.26
C ASP A 89 2.43 -3.95 -8.92
N GLU A 90 1.16 -3.73 -9.23
CA GLU A 90 0.33 -4.67 -9.98
C GLU A 90 -0.48 -3.93 -11.03
N ILE A 91 -0.63 -4.56 -12.20
CA ILE A 91 -1.33 -3.97 -13.33
C ILE A 91 -2.84 -3.87 -13.02
N GLY A 92 -3.40 -2.66 -13.16
CA GLY A 92 -4.84 -2.45 -13.15
C GLY A 92 -5.45 -2.82 -14.50
N ARG A 93 -5.97 -1.83 -15.21
CA ARG A 93 -6.42 -1.98 -16.60
C ARG A 93 -5.28 -1.83 -17.61
N GLN A 94 -4.45 -0.81 -17.43
CA GLN A 94 -3.39 -0.36 -18.35
C GLN A 94 -2.14 0.11 -17.62
N ASP A 95 -2.30 0.71 -16.44
CA ASP A 95 -1.18 1.26 -15.66
C ASP A 95 -1.02 0.56 -14.31
N PRO A 96 0.20 0.47 -13.77
CA PRO A 96 0.43 -0.15 -12.48
C PRO A 96 -0.17 0.68 -11.34
N ILE A 97 -0.72 -0.02 -10.36
CA ILE A 97 -1.12 0.52 -9.07
C ILE A 97 -0.02 0.17 -8.07
N THR A 98 0.50 1.15 -7.35
CA THR A 98 1.48 0.93 -6.28
C THR A 98 0.74 0.73 -4.97
N ILE A 99 0.88 -0.45 -4.37
CA ILE A 99 0.06 -0.92 -3.25
C ILE A 99 0.99 -1.29 -2.08
N GLY A 100 0.68 -0.75 -0.91
CA GLY A 100 1.30 -1.07 0.36
C GLY A 100 0.49 -2.15 1.08
N VAL A 101 1.14 -3.21 1.54
CA VAL A 101 0.50 -4.25 2.35
C VAL A 101 1.32 -4.54 3.60
N VAL A 102 0.68 -4.47 4.76
CA VAL A 102 1.26 -4.84 6.06
C VAL A 102 0.70 -6.18 6.48
N VAL A 103 1.59 -7.13 6.76
CA VAL A 103 1.23 -8.48 7.20
C VAL A 103 1.86 -8.73 8.56
N GLY A 104 1.04 -9.15 9.52
CA GLY A 104 1.45 -9.55 10.86
C GLY A 104 1.15 -11.02 11.15
N PRO A 105 1.29 -11.45 12.42
CA PRO A 105 1.16 -12.86 12.80
C PRO A 105 -0.25 -13.45 12.58
N SER A 106 -1.28 -12.60 12.51
CA SER A 106 -2.68 -13.00 12.33
C SER A 106 -3.24 -12.68 10.94
N GLY A 107 -2.37 -12.39 9.96
CA GLY A 107 -2.76 -12.05 8.59
C GLY A 107 -2.52 -10.57 8.26
N ILE A 108 -3.25 -10.07 7.27
CA ILE A 108 -3.12 -8.68 6.82
C ILE A 108 -3.58 -7.72 7.91
N GLN A 109 -2.76 -6.70 8.18
CA GLN A 109 -3.07 -5.63 9.13
C GLN A 109 -3.53 -4.35 8.42
N ALA A 110 -2.97 -4.08 7.24
CA ALA A 110 -3.35 -2.94 6.43
C ALA A 110 -3.09 -3.21 4.93
N VAL A 111 -3.93 -2.63 4.10
CA VAL A 111 -3.73 -2.47 2.66
C VAL A 111 -3.92 -0.99 2.36
N ASP A 112 -2.99 -0.37 1.65
CA ASP A 112 -3.02 1.03 1.25
C ASP A 112 -2.70 1.17 -0.24
N ILE A 113 -3.41 2.05 -0.92
CA ILE A 113 -3.04 2.47 -2.27
C ILE A 113 -2.09 3.65 -2.11
N LEU A 114 -0.87 3.54 -2.63
CA LEU A 114 0.16 4.59 -2.51
C LEU A 114 0.12 5.51 -3.72
N VAL A 115 0.12 4.92 -4.92
CA VAL A 115 0.05 5.65 -6.20
C VAL A 115 -0.91 4.93 -7.14
N TYR A 116 -1.82 5.68 -7.74
CA TYR A 116 -2.79 5.21 -8.71
C TYR A 116 -2.69 6.02 -9.99
N ARG A 117 -2.69 5.37 -11.16
CA ARG A 117 -2.27 6.01 -12.42
C ARG A 117 -3.33 5.94 -13.53
N GLU A 118 -4.53 5.50 -13.20
CA GLU A 118 -5.61 5.29 -14.18
C GLU A 118 -6.74 6.32 -13.99
N GLU A 119 -7.53 6.54 -15.05
CA GLU A 119 -8.66 7.47 -15.00
C GLU A 119 -9.84 6.97 -14.15
N ARG A 120 -10.04 5.64 -14.08
CA ARG A 120 -11.21 5.00 -13.46
C ARG A 120 -10.80 3.81 -12.64
N GLY A 121 -11.46 3.64 -11.50
CA GLY A 121 -11.21 2.55 -10.56
C GLY A 121 -10.38 2.97 -9.35
N GLY A 122 -10.03 4.26 -9.23
CA GLY A 122 -9.26 4.80 -8.12
C GLY A 122 -9.97 4.65 -6.76
N GLU A 123 -11.27 4.37 -6.75
CA GLU A 123 -12.08 4.14 -5.56
C GLU A 123 -11.54 3.04 -4.63
N VAL A 124 -10.65 2.17 -5.11
CA VAL A 124 -9.90 1.21 -4.28
C VAL A 124 -9.05 1.88 -3.18
N HIS A 125 -8.77 3.19 -3.28
CA HIS A 125 -8.10 3.94 -2.21
C HIS A 125 -8.99 4.14 -0.96
N ARG A 126 -10.32 3.99 -1.09
CA ARG A 126 -11.27 4.34 -0.03
C ARG A 126 -11.13 3.41 1.18
N PRO A 127 -11.15 3.93 2.43
CA PRO A 127 -11.02 3.11 3.62
C PRO A 127 -11.98 1.94 3.70
N ALA A 128 -13.26 2.14 3.33
CA ALA A 128 -14.28 1.09 3.35
C ALA A 128 -13.90 -0.13 2.49
N PHE A 129 -13.28 0.08 1.33
CA PHE A 129 -12.82 -1.01 0.49
C PHE A 129 -11.61 -1.72 1.13
N ARG A 130 -10.62 -0.95 1.60
CA ARG A 130 -9.35 -1.48 2.13
C ARG A 130 -9.50 -2.23 3.45
N GLN A 131 -10.47 -1.84 4.28
CA GLN A 131 -10.72 -2.49 5.58
C GLN A 131 -11.17 -3.95 5.43
N GLN A 132 -11.73 -4.34 4.28
CA GLN A 132 -12.16 -5.71 3.99
C GLN A 132 -11.01 -6.73 4.04
N PHE A 133 -9.76 -6.28 3.87
CA PHE A 133 -8.59 -7.15 3.93
C PHE A 133 -8.08 -7.41 5.35
N THR A 134 -8.59 -6.72 6.36
CA THR A 134 -8.09 -6.84 7.74
C THR A 134 -8.30 -8.26 8.28
N GLY A 135 -7.23 -8.89 8.76
CA GLY A 135 -7.24 -10.28 9.24
C GLY A 135 -7.27 -11.33 8.13
N ALA A 136 -7.27 -10.93 6.85
CA ALA A 136 -7.23 -11.88 5.75
C ALA A 136 -5.93 -12.70 5.76
N THR A 137 -6.06 -13.97 5.41
CA THR A 137 -4.98 -14.96 5.30
C THR A 137 -5.06 -15.67 3.94
N LEU A 138 -4.10 -16.54 3.63
CA LEU A 138 -4.21 -17.45 2.50
C LEU A 138 -4.83 -18.78 2.95
N ASN A 139 -5.79 -19.28 2.18
CA ASN A 139 -6.28 -20.65 2.29
C ASN A 139 -5.31 -21.64 1.62
N ASN A 140 -5.68 -22.93 1.63
CA ASN A 140 -4.85 -24.00 1.08
C ASN A 140 -4.59 -23.87 -0.44
N ASP A 141 -5.45 -23.14 -1.15
CA ASP A 141 -5.34 -22.90 -2.59
C ASP A 141 -4.61 -21.59 -2.93
N ASN A 142 -3.95 -20.97 -1.94
CA ASN A 142 -3.32 -19.65 -2.02
C ASN A 142 -4.28 -18.53 -2.47
N ARG A 143 -5.57 -18.63 -2.12
CA ARG A 143 -6.56 -17.55 -2.27
C ARG A 143 -6.80 -16.86 -0.92
N LEU A 144 -7.27 -15.62 -0.96
CA LEU A 144 -7.69 -14.92 0.25
C LEU A 144 -8.78 -15.73 0.99
N SER A 145 -8.69 -15.75 2.31
CA SER A 145 -9.66 -16.39 3.20
C SER A 145 -10.97 -15.61 3.33
N VAL A 146 -11.01 -14.39 2.80
CA VAL A 146 -12.16 -13.50 2.79
C VAL A 146 -12.61 -13.23 1.36
N THR A 147 -13.91 -12.97 1.20
CA THR A 147 -14.45 -12.39 -0.04
C THR A 147 -14.38 -10.88 0.06
N VAL A 148 -13.88 -10.22 -0.99
CA VAL A 148 -13.81 -8.77 -1.07
C VAL A 148 -14.94 -8.29 -1.99
N ASP A 149 -15.78 -7.40 -1.48
CA ASP A 149 -16.81 -6.76 -2.28
C ASP A 149 -16.15 -5.88 -3.34
N GLY A 150 -16.60 -6.07 -4.58
CA GLY A 150 -16.14 -5.30 -5.72
C GLY A 150 -16.64 -3.85 -5.69
N ILE A 151 -16.03 -3.04 -6.54
CA ILE A 151 -16.47 -1.67 -6.81
C ILE A 151 -16.96 -1.61 -8.26
N THR A 152 -18.16 -1.08 -8.47
CA THR A 152 -18.76 -0.93 -9.80
C THR A 152 -17.82 -0.15 -10.73
N GLY A 153 -17.51 -0.72 -11.90
CA GLY A 153 -16.64 -0.10 -12.89
C GLY A 153 -15.13 -0.17 -12.58
N ALA A 154 -14.74 -0.82 -11.48
CA ALA A 154 -13.35 -0.90 -11.02
C ALA A 154 -12.84 -2.34 -10.85
N THR A 155 -13.47 -3.32 -11.52
CA THR A 155 -13.18 -4.75 -11.35
C THR A 155 -11.70 -5.09 -11.50
N LEU A 156 -11.01 -4.49 -12.48
CA LEU A 156 -9.58 -4.75 -12.71
C LEU A 156 -8.70 -4.19 -11.59
N SER A 157 -9.01 -3.00 -11.09
CA SER A 157 -8.32 -2.41 -9.93
C SER A 157 -8.57 -3.21 -8.65
N VAL A 158 -9.79 -3.73 -8.45
CA VAL A 158 -10.11 -4.63 -7.33
C VAL A 158 -9.24 -5.89 -7.40
N HIS A 159 -9.20 -6.56 -8.55
CA HIS A 159 -8.37 -7.76 -8.71
C HIS A 159 -6.88 -7.50 -8.52
N ALA A 160 -6.37 -6.34 -8.97
CA ALA A 160 -4.98 -5.95 -8.73
C ALA A 160 -4.67 -5.88 -7.22
N VAL A 161 -5.59 -5.32 -6.43
CA VAL A 161 -5.44 -5.26 -4.97
C VAL A 161 -5.54 -6.65 -4.33
N GLU A 162 -6.50 -7.49 -4.74
CA GLU A 162 -6.64 -8.86 -4.23
C GLU A 162 -5.40 -9.72 -4.50
N ARG A 163 -4.85 -9.64 -5.71
CA ARG A 163 -3.62 -10.33 -6.10
C ARG A 163 -2.43 -9.85 -5.32
N THR A 164 -2.31 -8.53 -5.12
CA THR A 164 -1.20 -7.94 -4.36
C THR A 164 -1.27 -8.32 -2.89
N ALA A 165 -2.47 -8.31 -2.29
CA ALA A 165 -2.70 -8.78 -0.92
C ALA A 165 -2.31 -10.27 -0.76
N SER A 166 -2.72 -11.10 -1.72
CA SER A 166 -2.37 -12.53 -1.75
C SER A 166 -0.86 -12.75 -1.91
N LEU A 167 -0.22 -11.99 -2.79
CA LEU A 167 1.22 -12.03 -3.00
C LEU A 167 1.97 -11.63 -1.72
N ALA A 168 1.57 -10.54 -1.05
CA ALA A 168 2.18 -10.10 0.20
C ALA A 168 2.09 -11.16 1.30
N LEU A 169 0.97 -11.88 1.43
CA LEU A 169 0.81 -12.99 2.37
C LEU A 169 1.74 -14.17 2.03
N LEU A 170 1.85 -14.53 0.75
CA LEU A 170 2.76 -15.58 0.29
C LEU A 170 4.22 -15.22 0.62
N LEU A 171 4.63 -14.00 0.32
CA LEU A 171 5.98 -13.51 0.55
C LEU A 171 6.27 -13.39 2.05
N HIS A 172 5.32 -12.91 2.85
CA HIS A 172 5.40 -12.89 4.32
C HIS A 172 5.69 -14.28 4.87
N ARG A 173 4.88 -15.29 4.47
CA ARG A 173 5.09 -16.69 4.87
C ARG A 173 6.50 -17.16 4.53
N ARG A 174 6.99 -16.86 3.31
CA ARG A 174 8.33 -17.25 2.87
C ARG A 174 9.43 -16.67 3.76
N VAL A 175 9.38 -15.37 4.07
CA VAL A 175 10.44 -14.69 4.84
C VAL A 175 10.33 -14.93 6.35
N MET A 176 9.16 -15.33 6.85
CA MET A 176 9.03 -15.79 8.25
C MET A 176 9.56 -17.22 8.44
N GLN A 177 9.50 -18.06 7.40
CA GLN A 177 10.06 -19.42 7.42
C GLN A 177 11.59 -19.44 7.25
N GLN A 178 12.17 -18.42 6.63
CA GLN A 178 13.61 -18.22 6.59
C GLN A 178 14.05 -17.59 7.92
N ALA A 179 14.81 -18.32 8.73
CA ALA A 179 15.39 -17.77 9.95
C ALA A 179 16.21 -16.49 9.62
N PRO A 180 16.19 -15.45 10.48
CA PRO A 180 17.02 -14.27 10.26
C PRO A 180 18.50 -14.69 10.15
N GLY A 181 19.16 -14.38 9.03
CA GLY A 181 20.60 -14.60 8.85
C GLY A 181 21.01 -15.64 7.80
N ALA A 182 20.08 -16.38 7.18
CA ALA A 182 20.42 -17.25 6.05
C ALA A 182 20.46 -16.45 4.74
N THR A 183 21.53 -15.66 4.55
CA THR A 183 21.93 -15.24 3.19
C THR A 183 22.88 -16.31 2.66
N PRO A 184 22.66 -16.86 1.44
CA PRO A 184 23.62 -17.78 0.83
C PRO A 184 24.95 -17.08 0.53
#